data_AF-A0A843EV03-F1
#
_entry.id   AF-A0A843EV03-F1
#
_cell.length_a   1.000
_cell.length_b   1.000
_cell.length_c   1.000
_cell.angle_alpha   90.00
_cell.angle_beta   90.00
_cell.angle_gamma   90.00
#
_symmetry.space_group_name_H-M   'P 1'
#
loop_
_entity.id
_entity.type
_entity.pdbx_description
1 polymer ?
#
loop_
_entity_poly.entity_id
_entity_poly.type
_entity_poly.pdbx_seq_one_letter_code
_entity_poly.pdbx_strand_id
1 'polypeptide(L)'
;MSSEDWDPDVITRMIILGLGARVSESEIVGEFHMLGLPLTIKNTCYGSMISGKKEDVYKAIKEIRKLDPAHIFTKERGFAPGDPRRCRGHRFGPREGFHQMEKEYTILGYVAEALENPKEVTIEEKKPVKVDDFEKIMNECLENK
;
A
#
# COMPACT_ATOMS: atom_id res chain seq x y z
N MET A 1 -10.40 -19.96 -11.86
CA MET A 1 -10.36 -18.62 -12.46
C MET A 1 -11.78 -18.34 -12.88
N SER A 2 -12.54 -17.59 -12.08
CA SER A 2 -13.89 -17.20 -12.48
C SER A 2 -13.78 -16.04 -13.49
N SER A 3 -14.79 -15.89 -14.33
CA SER A 3 -14.91 -14.76 -15.26
C SER A 3 -14.90 -13.39 -14.56
N GLU A 4 -15.16 -13.37 -13.26
CA GLU A 4 -15.25 -12.17 -12.42
C GLU A 4 -13.89 -11.53 -12.12
N ASP A 5 -12.78 -12.30 -12.13
CA ASP A 5 -11.42 -11.78 -11.90
C ASP A 5 -10.90 -10.90 -13.06
N TRP A 6 -11.63 -10.84 -14.18
CA TRP A 6 -11.33 -10.02 -15.36
C TRP A 6 -12.22 -8.79 -15.48
N ASP A 7 -13.18 -8.62 -14.57
CA ASP A 7 -14.03 -7.45 -14.52
C ASP A 7 -13.18 -6.23 -14.12
N PRO A 8 -13.14 -5.14 -14.93
CA PRO A 8 -12.42 -3.93 -14.57
C PRO A 8 -12.90 -3.28 -13.27
N ASP A 9 -14.12 -3.58 -12.82
CA ASP A 9 -14.66 -3.08 -11.55
C ASP A 9 -14.22 -3.92 -10.33
N VAL A 10 -13.54 -5.05 -10.56
CA VAL A 10 -12.93 -5.86 -9.50
C VAL A 10 -11.53 -5.36 -9.21
N ILE A 11 -11.31 -4.95 -7.96
CA ILE A 11 -10.01 -4.47 -7.50
C ILE A 11 -9.48 -5.37 -6.39
N THR A 12 -8.16 -5.51 -6.36
CA THR A 12 -7.46 -6.18 -5.25
C THR A 12 -6.62 -5.18 -4.48
N ARG A 13 -6.89 -5.07 -3.18
CA ARG A 13 -6.12 -4.23 -2.26
C ARG A 13 -5.48 -5.07 -1.18
N MET A 14 -4.24 -4.73 -0.87
CA MET A 14 -3.53 -5.23 0.28
C MET A 14 -3.75 -4.26 1.44
N ILE A 15 -4.16 -4.80 2.57
CA ILE A 15 -4.31 -4.13 3.85
C ILE A 15 -3.04 -4.41 4.63
N ILE A 16 -2.39 -3.34 5.07
CA ILE A 16 -1.11 -3.37 5.76
C ILE A 16 -1.32 -2.75 7.14
N LEU A 17 -1.05 -3.53 8.19
CA LEU A 17 -0.97 -3.07 9.56
C LEU A 17 0.39 -2.43 9.76
N GLY A 18 0.44 -1.15 10.13
CA GLY A 18 1.68 -0.46 10.43
C GLY A 18 2.31 -0.94 11.74
N LEU A 19 3.58 -0.59 11.92
CA LEU A 19 4.25 -0.74 13.21
C LEU A 19 3.47 0.05 14.27
N GLY A 20 3.11 -0.61 15.38
CA GLY A 20 2.30 0.00 16.45
C GLY A 20 0.79 -0.23 16.35
N ALA A 21 0.32 -0.93 15.31
CA ALA A 21 -1.10 -1.31 15.19
C ALA A 21 -1.58 -2.06 16.44
N ARG A 22 -2.75 -1.67 16.95
CA ARG A 22 -3.37 -2.28 18.14
C ARG A 22 -4.25 -3.49 17.81
N VAL A 23 -4.47 -3.74 16.54
CA VAL A 23 -5.25 -4.86 16.00
C VAL A 23 -4.34 -5.88 15.35
N SER A 24 -4.70 -7.15 15.47
CA SER A 24 -4.03 -8.27 14.81
C SER A 24 -4.59 -8.53 13.42
N GLU A 25 -3.83 -9.26 12.59
CA GLU A 25 -4.26 -9.68 11.27
C GLU A 25 -5.52 -10.55 11.33
N SER A 26 -5.61 -11.40 12.36
CA SER A 26 -6.77 -12.28 12.58
C SER A 26 -8.02 -11.49 12.92
N GLU A 27 -7.91 -10.44 13.74
CA GLU A 27 -9.04 -9.55 14.04
C GLU A 27 -9.52 -8.83 12.79
N ILE A 28 -8.61 -8.28 11.96
CA ILE A 28 -8.98 -7.64 10.69
C ILE A 28 -9.70 -8.62 9.77
N VAL A 29 -9.20 -9.85 9.63
CA VAL A 29 -9.85 -10.86 8.79
C VAL A 29 -11.23 -11.24 9.33
N GLY A 30 -11.36 -11.38 10.65
CA GLY A 30 -12.64 -11.60 11.31
C GLY A 30 -13.65 -10.49 11.01
N GLU A 31 -13.22 -9.24 11.14
CA GLU A 31 -14.04 -8.06 10.84
C GLU A 31 -14.47 -8.03 9.37
N PHE A 32 -13.58 -8.35 8.43
CA PHE A 32 -13.96 -8.45 7.02
C PHE A 32 -15.05 -9.49 6.76
N HIS A 33 -15.00 -10.64 7.44
CA HIS A 33 -16.06 -11.64 7.35
C HIS A 33 -17.38 -11.17 7.99
N MET A 34 -17.30 -10.44 9.10
CA MET A 34 -18.47 -9.90 9.81
C MET A 34 -19.23 -8.83 9.03
N LEU A 35 -18.55 -8.11 8.13
CA LEU A 35 -19.19 -7.13 7.24
C LEU A 35 -20.18 -7.75 6.24
N GLY A 36 -20.11 -9.07 6.00
CA GLY A 36 -21.03 -9.78 5.09
C GLY A 36 -20.93 -9.33 3.63
N LEU A 37 -19.82 -8.71 3.23
CA LEU A 37 -19.60 -8.24 1.87
C LEU A 37 -19.08 -9.38 0.98
N PRO A 38 -19.41 -9.39 -0.33
CA PRO A 38 -18.97 -10.43 -1.27
C PRO A 38 -17.49 -10.23 -1.66
N LEU A 39 -16.60 -10.41 -0.68
CA LEU A 39 -15.17 -10.21 -0.82
C LEU A 39 -14.41 -11.52 -0.72
N THR A 40 -13.42 -11.69 -1.59
CA THR A 40 -12.37 -12.70 -1.43
C THR A 40 -11.33 -12.15 -0.46
N ILE A 41 -11.20 -12.80 0.70
CA ILE A 41 -10.29 -12.39 1.76
C ILE A 41 -9.16 -13.42 1.87
N LYS A 42 -7.92 -12.94 1.89
CA LYS A 42 -6.74 -13.76 2.12
C LYS A 42 -5.89 -13.16 3.24
N ASN A 43 -5.63 -13.95 4.27
CA ASN A 43 -4.76 -13.54 5.36
C ASN A 43 -3.28 -13.48 4.91
N THR A 44 -2.51 -12.53 5.46
CA THR A 44 -1.09 -12.32 5.17
C THR A 44 -0.32 -11.95 6.44
N CYS A 45 1.01 -12.03 6.44
CA CYS A 45 1.84 -11.64 7.58
C CYS A 45 1.96 -10.12 7.81
N TYR A 46 1.33 -9.30 6.98
CA TYR A 46 1.31 -7.84 7.12
C TYR A 46 -0.11 -7.31 7.39
N GLY A 47 -1.11 -8.18 7.48
CA GLY A 47 -2.52 -7.79 7.43
C GLY A 47 -3.29 -8.76 6.54
N SER A 48 -4.01 -8.25 5.55
CA SER A 48 -4.81 -9.11 4.66
C SER A 48 -4.84 -8.58 3.23
N MET A 49 -5.37 -9.39 2.32
CA MET A 49 -5.64 -9.01 0.95
C MET A 49 -7.12 -9.22 0.68
N ILE A 50 -7.77 -8.19 0.17
CA ILE A 50 -9.20 -8.22 -0.16
C ILE A 50 -9.37 -7.98 -1.66
N SER A 51 -10.25 -8.75 -2.28
CA SER A 51 -10.60 -8.63 -3.70
C SER A 51 -12.11 -8.71 -3.87
N GLY A 52 -12.66 -7.87 -4.73
CA GLY A 52 -14.08 -7.84 -5.04
C GLY A 52 -14.45 -6.56 -5.77
N LYS A 53 -15.75 -6.28 -5.88
CA LYS A 53 -16.21 -5.04 -6.51
C LYS A 53 -15.65 -3.83 -5.77
N LYS A 54 -15.26 -2.81 -6.54
CA LYS A 54 -14.68 -1.56 -6.03
C LYS A 54 -15.45 -0.96 -4.86
N GLU A 55 -16.77 -0.89 -4.99
CA GLU A 55 -17.67 -0.34 -3.97
C GLU A 55 -17.59 -1.10 -2.64
N ASP A 56 -17.64 -2.43 -2.70
CA ASP A 56 -17.55 -3.29 -1.52
C ASP A 56 -16.17 -3.23 -0.87
N VAL A 57 -15.09 -3.21 -1.68
CA VAL A 57 -13.71 -3.10 -1.18
C VAL A 57 -13.51 -1.78 -0.44
N TYR A 58 -13.94 -0.64 -1.00
CA TYR A 58 -13.81 0.65 -0.34
C TYR A 58 -14.72 0.79 0.88
N LYS A 59 -15.92 0.21 0.85
CA LYS A 59 -16.79 0.12 2.03
C LYS A 59 -16.10 -0.64 3.15
N ALA A 60 -15.51 -1.80 2.84
CA ALA A 60 -14.79 -2.60 3.81
C ALA A 60 -13.58 -1.86 4.41
N ILE A 61 -12.79 -1.18 3.56
CA ILE A 61 -11.65 -0.36 4.00
C ILE A 61 -12.08 0.77 4.93
N LYS A 62 -13.22 1.41 4.64
CA LYS A 62 -13.74 2.49 5.48
C LYS A 62 -14.12 1.99 6.87
N GLU A 63 -14.71 0.80 6.97
CA GLU A 63 -15.13 0.23 8.26
C GLU A 63 -13.93 -0.25 9.09
N ILE A 64 -13.02 -1.04 8.51
CA ILE A 64 -11.84 -1.54 9.23
C ILE A 64 -10.91 -0.43 9.70
N ARG A 65 -10.81 0.70 8.97
CA ARG A 65 -10.01 1.85 9.38
C ARG A 65 -10.50 2.52 10.67
N LYS A 66 -11.76 2.28 11.08
CA LYS A 66 -12.27 2.81 12.36
C LYS A 66 -11.65 2.11 13.57
N LEU A 67 -11.15 0.88 13.39
CA LEU A 67 -10.54 0.10 14.47
C LEU A 67 -9.19 0.70 14.87
N ASP A 68 -8.38 1.10 13.89
CA ASP A 68 -7.10 1.75 14.10
C ASP A 68 -6.81 2.76 12.98
N PRO A 69 -7.26 4.03 13.13
CA PRO A 69 -7.20 5.03 12.07
C PRO A 69 -5.79 5.41 11.62
N ALA A 70 -4.79 5.33 12.51
CA ALA A 70 -3.43 5.77 12.22
C ALA A 70 -2.54 4.63 11.69
N HIS A 71 -2.90 3.37 11.95
CA HIS A 71 -2.03 2.22 11.62
C HIS A 71 -2.57 1.30 10.52
N ILE A 72 -3.74 1.56 9.94
CA ILE A 72 -4.27 0.71 8.85
C ILE A 72 -4.08 1.35 7.47
N PHE A 73 -3.10 0.83 6.74
CA PHE A 73 -2.71 1.28 5.41
C PHE A 73 -3.27 0.36 4.33
N THR A 74 -3.41 0.89 3.11
CA THR A 74 -3.86 0.08 1.98
C THR A 74 -3.07 0.39 0.72
N LYS A 75 -2.75 -0.66 -0.05
CA LYS A 75 -2.02 -0.56 -1.32
C LYS A 75 -2.72 -1.38 -2.39
N GLU A 76 -2.69 -0.92 -3.63
CA GLU A 76 -3.21 -1.69 -4.75
C GLU A 76 -2.28 -2.85 -5.14
N ARG A 77 -2.85 -4.03 -5.39
CA ARG A 77 -2.09 -5.25 -5.75
C ARG A 77 -2.29 -5.69 -7.21
N GLY A 78 -3.33 -5.18 -7.87
CA GLY A 78 -3.68 -5.38 -9.27
C GLY A 78 -4.34 -6.72 -9.59
N PHE A 79 -3.71 -7.84 -9.19
CA PHE A 79 -4.23 -9.18 -9.46
C PHE A 79 -4.80 -9.83 -8.20
N ALA A 80 -5.88 -10.59 -8.38
CA ALA A 80 -6.54 -11.32 -7.32
C ALA A 80 -5.62 -12.37 -6.65
N PRO A 81 -5.89 -12.72 -5.39
CA PRO A 81 -5.16 -13.79 -4.72
C PRO A 81 -5.23 -15.11 -5.50
N GLY A 82 -4.07 -15.67 -5.86
CA GLY A 82 -4.01 -16.95 -6.57
C GLY A 82 -4.09 -16.84 -8.11
N ASP A 83 -4.15 -15.63 -8.66
CA ASP A 83 -4.13 -15.42 -10.11
C ASP A 83 -2.89 -16.07 -10.77
N PRO A 84 -3.07 -16.96 -11.77
CA PRO A 84 -1.95 -17.64 -12.43
C PRO A 84 -0.89 -16.71 -13.03
N ARG A 85 -1.27 -15.48 -13.40
CA ARG A 85 -0.36 -14.45 -13.93
C ARG A 85 0.60 -13.91 -12.89
N ARG A 86 0.35 -14.10 -11.59
CA ARG A 86 1.22 -13.61 -10.50
C ARG A 86 1.59 -14.68 -9.49
N CYS A 87 0.81 -15.76 -9.39
CA CYS A 87 0.98 -16.77 -8.37
C CYS A 87 2.32 -17.50 -8.55
N ARG A 88 3.17 -17.41 -7.53
CA ARG A 88 4.45 -18.14 -7.48
C ARG A 88 4.26 -19.64 -7.68
N GLY A 89 3.17 -20.22 -7.17
CA GLY A 89 2.89 -21.65 -7.33
C GLY A 89 2.75 -22.09 -8.80
N HIS A 90 2.35 -21.17 -9.69
CA HIS A 90 2.21 -21.44 -11.13
C HIS A 90 3.42 -20.95 -11.94
N ARG A 91 4.02 -19.82 -11.55
CA ARG A 91 5.18 -19.24 -12.25
C ARG A 91 6.55 -19.78 -11.81
N PHE A 92 6.62 -20.46 -10.67
CA PHE A 92 7.88 -20.92 -10.05
C PHE A 92 8.96 -19.82 -9.91
N GLY A 93 8.55 -18.55 -9.76
CA GLY A 93 9.43 -17.38 -9.75
C GLY A 93 9.53 -16.65 -8.40
N PRO A 94 10.34 -15.57 -8.33
CA PRO A 94 10.47 -14.73 -7.13
C PRO A 94 9.16 -14.01 -6.78
N ARG A 95 8.97 -13.67 -5.50
CA ARG A 95 7.79 -12.92 -5.05
C ARG A 95 7.92 -11.45 -5.47
N GLU A 96 7.35 -11.12 -6.62
CA GLU A 96 7.33 -9.76 -7.16
C GLU A 96 6.75 -8.76 -6.13
N GLY A 97 7.50 -7.70 -5.84
CA GLY A 97 7.13 -6.63 -4.91
C GLY A 97 7.45 -6.87 -3.43
N PHE A 98 7.94 -8.04 -3.02
CA PHE A 98 8.19 -8.35 -1.61
C PHE A 98 9.27 -7.46 -0.97
N HIS A 99 10.38 -7.23 -1.67
CA HIS A 99 11.49 -6.39 -1.13
C HIS A 99 11.10 -4.91 -1.04
N GLN A 100 10.18 -4.46 -1.91
CA GLN A 100 9.63 -3.11 -1.83
C GLN A 100 8.69 -2.98 -0.63
N MET A 101 7.87 -4.01 -0.36
CA MET A 101 6.98 -4.03 0.81
C MET A 101 7.74 -3.96 2.13
N GLU A 102 8.87 -4.65 2.29
CA GLU A 102 9.66 -4.55 3.53
C GLU A 102 10.15 -3.13 3.79
N LYS A 103 10.69 -2.45 2.77
CA LYS A 103 11.13 -1.05 2.90
C LYS A 103 9.97 -0.09 3.17
N GLU A 104 8.86 -0.27 2.45
CA GLU A 104 7.65 0.53 2.65
C GLU A 104 7.11 0.34 4.07
N TYR A 105 7.07 -0.90 4.56
CA TYR A 105 6.59 -1.24 5.90
C TYR A 105 7.38 -0.52 7.00
N THR A 106 8.71 -0.42 6.88
CA THR A 106 9.53 0.36 7.82
C THR A 106 9.14 1.85 7.81
N ILE A 107 8.85 2.41 6.63
CA ILE A 107 8.47 3.83 6.50
C ILE A 107 7.08 4.11 7.09
N LEU A 108 6.16 3.13 7.06
CA LEU A 108 4.81 3.29 7.59
C LEU A 108 4.77 3.65 9.08
N GLY A 109 5.80 3.28 9.86
CA GLY A 109 5.90 3.70 11.26
C GLY A 109 5.97 5.22 11.41
N TYR A 110 6.77 5.90 10.59
CA TYR A 110 6.85 7.37 10.59
C TYR A 110 5.55 8.02 10.12
N VAL A 111 4.86 7.39 9.15
CA VAL A 111 3.56 7.86 8.67
C VAL A 111 2.52 7.75 9.78
N ALA A 112 2.49 6.62 10.50
CA ALA A 112 1.58 6.42 11.63
C ALA A 112 1.83 7.45 12.74
N GLU A 113 3.09 7.69 13.12
CA GLU A 113 3.45 8.70 14.12
C GLU A 113 2.97 10.11 13.72
N ALA A 114 3.13 10.47 12.45
CA ALA A 114 2.66 11.75 11.91
C ALA A 114 1.13 11.86 11.87
N LEU A 115 0.41 10.75 11.66
CA LEU A 115 -1.05 10.70 11.70
C LEU A 115 -1.58 10.79 13.14
N GLU A 116 -0.89 10.22 14.12
CA GLU A 116 -1.25 10.35 15.54
C GLU A 116 -0.95 11.75 16.09
N ASN A 117 0.13 12.37 15.64
CA ASN A 117 0.61 13.67 16.12
C ASN A 117 0.67 14.70 14.97
N PRO A 118 -0.48 15.13 14.43
CA PRO A 118 -0.52 16.06 13.32
C PRO A 118 0.10 17.41 13.74
N LYS A 119 1.12 17.84 12.99
CA LYS A 119 1.76 19.14 13.15
C LYS A 119 1.55 19.94 11.87
N GLU A 120 1.29 21.23 12.00
CA GLU A 120 1.33 22.13 10.84
C GLU A 120 2.79 22.25 10.36
N VAL A 121 3.01 21.90 9.09
CA VAL A 121 4.32 21.98 8.46
C VAL A 121 4.15 22.82 7.19
N THR A 122 4.92 23.89 7.10
CA THR A 122 5.11 24.63 5.85
C THR A 122 6.12 23.89 5.01
N ILE A 123 5.66 23.30 3.90
CA ILE A 123 6.54 22.65 2.94
C ILE A 123 7.15 23.75 2.05
N GLU A 124 8.47 23.90 2.09
CA GLU A 124 9.16 24.73 1.11
C GLU A 124 9.14 24.00 -0.24
N GLU A 125 8.39 24.52 -1.20
CA GLU A 125 8.44 24.01 -2.56
C GLU A 125 9.84 24.22 -3.13
N LYS A 126 10.54 23.10 -3.39
CA LYS A 126 11.84 23.14 -4.07
C LYS A 126 11.63 23.72 -5.46
N LYS A 127 12.07 24.95 -5.65
CA LYS A 127 12.09 25.59 -6.96
C LYS A 127 13.17 24.94 -7.82
N PRO A 128 12.96 24.82 -9.14
CA PRO A 128 14.04 24.42 -10.04
C PRO A 128 15.24 25.37 -9.87
N VAL A 129 16.44 24.81 -10.00
CA VAL A 129 17.68 25.59 -9.98
C VAL A 129 17.61 26.63 -11.11
N LYS A 130 18.02 27.88 -10.83
CA LYS A 130 18.05 28.90 -11.87
C LYS A 130 19.06 28.54 -12.95
N VAL A 131 18.82 28.98 -14.18
CA VAL A 131 19.69 28.69 -15.32
C VAL A 131 21.13 29.18 -15.04
N ASP A 132 21.28 30.37 -14.47
CA ASP A 132 22.59 30.94 -14.13
C ASP A 132 23.36 30.09 -13.10
N ASP A 133 22.66 29.58 -12.09
CA ASP A 133 23.25 28.70 -11.06
C ASP A 133 23.64 27.35 -11.68
N PHE A 134 22.83 26.85 -12.62
CA PHE A 134 23.11 25.61 -13.35
C PHE A 134 24.33 25.74 -14.27
N GLU A 135 24.44 26.83 -15.04
CA GLU A 135 25.59 27.11 -15.90
C GLU A 135 26.88 27.21 -15.08
N LYS A 136 26.82 27.87 -13.92
CA LYS A 136 27.97 27.95 -13.01
C LYS A 136 28.42 26.57 -12.52
N ILE A 137 27.48 25.74 -12.03
CA ILE A 137 27.78 24.37 -11.58
C ILE A 137 28.35 23.54 -12.73
N MET A 138 27.79 23.67 -13.93
CA MET A 138 28.26 22.95 -15.12
C MET A 138 29.71 23.33 -15.46
N ASN A 139 30.03 24.62 -15.46
CA ASN A 139 31.38 25.10 -15.76
C ASN A 139 32.39 24.68 -14.69
N GLU A 140 32.04 24.76 -13.41
CA GLU A 140 32.88 24.25 -12.31
C GLU A 140 33.16 22.74 -12.45
N CYS A 141 32.18 21.93 -12.89
CA CYS A 141 32.40 20.50 -13.16
C CYS A 141 33.25 20.23 -14.42
N LEU A 142 33.28 21.15 -15.38
CA LEU A 142 34.10 21.04 -16.60
C LEU A 142 35.53 21.52 -16.39
N GLU A 143 35.76 22.50 -15.54
CA GLU A 143 37.08 23.04 -15.20
C GLU A 143 37.85 22.18 -14.19
N ASN A 144 37.16 21.38 -13.38
CA ASN A 144 37.77 20.41 -12.43
C ASN A 144 38.01 19.02 -13.07
N LYS A 145 38.07 18.94 -14.40
CA LYS A 145 38.46 17.75 -15.19
C LYS A 145 39.85 17.96 -15.79
#